data_AF-A0A355Z2S2-F1
#
_entry.id   AF-A0A355Z2S2-F1
#
_cell.length_a   1.000
_cell.length_b   1.000
_cell.length_c   1.000
_cell.angle_alpha   90.00
_cell.angle_beta   90.00
_cell.angle_gamma   90.00
#
_symmetry.space_group_name_H-M   'P 1'
#
loop_
_entity.id
_entity.type
_entity.pdbx_description
1 polymer ?
#
loop_
_entity_poly.entity_id
_entity_poly.type
_entity_poly.pdbx_seq_one_letter_code
_entity_poly.pdbx_strand_id
1 'polypeptide(L)' 'MTGLLDDIKAMAHLREAQGGKWSAIKPEYAARMRAQNRFHTGLDIARYTAKIMRDDMAAYDADT' A
#
# COMPACT_ATOMS: atom_id res chain seq x y z
N MET A 1 2.65 5.57 -3.36
CA MET A 1 1.81 4.37 -3.50
C MET A 1 2.61 3.43 -4.39
N THR A 2 3.17 2.34 -3.85
CA THR A 2 3.93 1.40 -4.68
C THR A 2 2.97 0.80 -5.70
N GLY A 3 3.35 0.80 -6.98
CA GLY A 3 2.54 0.14 -7.99
C GLY A 3 2.55 -1.36 -7.75
N LEU A 4 1.50 -2.07 -8.16
CA LEU A 4 1.44 -3.54 -8.04
C LEU A 4 2.71 -4.22 -8.59
N LEU A 5 3.26 -3.67 -9.67
CA LEU A 5 4.51 -4.14 -10.29
C LEU A 5 5.72 -4.02 -9.36
N ASP A 6 5.80 -2.95 -8.57
CA ASP A 6 6.90 -2.73 -7.63
C ASP A 6 6.81 -3.71 -6.45
N ASP A 7 5.60 -3.94 -5.94
CA ASP A 7 5.36 -4.93 -4.89
C ASP A 7 5.66 -6.36 -5.36
N ILE A 8 5.34 -6.70 -6.62
CA ILE A 8 5.72 -8.00 -7.22
C ILE A 8 7.25 -8.16 -7.23
N LYS A 9 7.99 -7.14 -7.70
CA LYS A 9 9.45 -7.17 -7.72
C LYS A 9 10.03 -7.30 -6.31
N ALA A 10 9.52 -6.56 -5.34
CA ALA A 10 9.96 -6.63 -3.95
C ALA A 10 9.73 -8.04 -3.36
N MET A 11 8.55 -8.64 -3.61
CA MET A 11 8.26 -10.00 -3.16
C MET A 11 9.13 -11.06 -3.86
N ALA A 12 9.45 -10.87 -5.14
CA ALA A 12 10.33 -11.76 -5.89
C ALA A 12 11.76 -11.74 -5.34
N HIS A 13 12.33 -10.55 -5.12
CA HIS A 13 13.66 -10.41 -4.50
C HIS A 13 13.71 -10.99 -3.10
N LEU A 14 12.67 -10.79 -2.28
CA LEU A 14 12.59 -11.39 -0.95
C LEU A 14 12.56 -12.91 -1.03
N ARG A 15 11.78 -13.50 -1.95
CA ARG A 15 11.73 -14.96 -2.15
C ARG A 15 13.09 -15.54 -2.56
N GLU A 16 13.80 -14.87 -3.46
CA GLU A 16 15.14 -15.26 -3.90
C GLU A 16 16.15 -15.24 -2.75
N ALA A 17 16.11 -14.19 -1.92
CA ALA A 17 16.97 -14.05 -0.75
C ALA A 17 16.79 -15.18 0.29
N GLN A 18 15.66 -15.88 0.29
CA GLN A 18 15.40 -17.01 1.19
C GLN A 18 15.99 -18.35 0.72
N GLY A 19 16.76 -18.36 -0.39
CA GLY A 19 17.54 -19.53 -0.81
C GLY A 19 16.68 -20.76 -1.12
N GLY A 20 15.54 -20.58 -1.77
CA GLY A 20 14.63 -21.66 -2.19
C GLY A 20 13.66 -22.16 -1.11
N LYS A 21 13.80 -21.74 0.15
CA LYS A 21 12.87 -22.09 1.24
C LYS A 21 11.43 -21.65 0.98
N TRP A 22 11.26 -20.57 0.20
CA TRP A 22 9.96 -19.97 -0.14
C TRP A 22 9.54 -20.25 -1.60
N SER A 23 10.01 -21.36 -2.19
CA SER A 23 9.72 -21.71 -3.58
C SER A 23 8.23 -21.82 -3.90
N ALA A 24 7.40 -22.23 -2.93
CA ALA A 24 5.94 -22.35 -3.06
C ALA A 24 5.18 -21.00 -3.02
N ILE A 25 5.82 -19.91 -2.55
CA ILE A 25 5.18 -18.60 -2.48
C ILE A 25 5.22 -17.96 -3.88
N LYS A 26 4.05 -17.57 -4.39
CA LYS A 26 3.92 -16.80 -5.62
C LYS A 26 3.99 -15.30 -5.30
N PRO A 27 5.03 -14.57 -5.75
CA PRO A 27 5.20 -13.14 -5.45
C PRO A 27 3.99 -12.28 -5.84
N GLU A 28 3.32 -12.62 -6.95
CA GLU A 28 2.12 -11.92 -7.41
C GLU A 28 0.95 -12.00 -6.42
N TYR A 29 0.72 -13.17 -5.82
CA TYR A 29 -0.36 -13.32 -4.86
C TYR A 29 -0.08 -12.54 -3.58
N ALA A 30 1.16 -12.59 -3.08
CA ALA A 30 1.58 -11.80 -1.93
C ALA A 30 1.46 -10.28 -2.21
N ALA A 31 1.86 -9.82 -3.39
CA ALA A 31 1.72 -8.43 -3.80
C ALA A 31 0.25 -7.98 -3.88
N ARG A 32 -0.64 -8.83 -4.43
CA ARG A 32 -2.09 -8.55 -4.45
C ARG A 32 -2.68 -8.47 -3.04
N MET A 33 -2.30 -9.38 -2.14
CA MET A 33 -2.75 -9.34 -0.74
C MET A 33 -2.32 -8.03 -0.05
N ARG A 34 -1.08 -7.56 -0.29
CA ARG A 34 -0.62 -6.27 0.22
C ARG A 34 -1.41 -5.11 -0.39
N ALA A 35 -1.64 -5.11 -1.70
CA ALA A 35 -2.40 -4.05 -2.36
C ALA A 35 -3.85 -3.96 -1.88
N GLN A 36 -4.47 -5.12 -1.60
CA GLN A 36 -5.81 -5.20 -1.00
C GLN A 36 -5.82 -4.62 0.43
N ASN A 37 -4.71 -4.74 1.17
CA ASN A 37 -4.53 -4.12 2.48
C ASN A 37 -3.83 -2.75 2.38
N ARG A 38 -4.47 -1.79 1.70
CA ARG A 38 -3.90 -0.45 1.46
C ARG A 38 -3.52 0.29 2.76
N PHE A 39 -4.30 0.14 3.83
CA PHE A 39 -4.06 0.79 5.12
C PHE A 39 -3.68 -0.25 6.16
N HIS A 40 -2.41 -0.27 6.55
CA HIS A 40 -1.87 -1.30 7.43
C HIS A 40 -2.27 -1.10 8.89
N THR A 41 -2.58 0.14 9.26
CA THR A 41 -3.01 0.49 10.62
C THR A 41 -4.17 1.49 10.60
N GLY A 42 -4.93 1.53 11.69
CA GLY A 42 -5.96 2.57 11.88
C GLY A 42 -5.40 3.99 11.89
N LEU A 43 -4.13 4.16 12.29
CA LEU A 43 -3.45 5.46 12.24
C LEU A 43 -3.23 5.94 10.80
N ASP A 44 -3.01 5.02 9.85
CA ASP A 44 -2.89 5.38 8.42
C ASP A 44 -4.23 5.86 7.86
N ILE A 45 -5.33 5.21 8.26
CA ILE A 45 -6.68 5.62 7.90
C ILE A 45 -6.95 7.02 8.46
N ALA A 46 -6.70 7.23 9.76
CA ALA A 46 -6.95 8.51 10.43
C ALA A 46 -6.15 9.66 9.79
N ARG A 47 -4.87 9.45 9.45
CA ARG A 47 -4.06 10.45 8.74
C ARG A 47 -4.60 10.75 7.35
N TYR A 48 -4.95 9.71 6.59
CA TYR A 48 -5.48 9.87 5.24
C TYR A 48 -6.79 10.65 5.22
N THR A 49 -7.74 10.28 6.09
CA THR A 49 -9.04 10.94 6.16
C THR A 49 -8.96 12.35 6.75
N ALA A 50 -8.12 12.57 7.76
CA ALA A 50 -7.89 13.90 8.32
C ALA A 50 -7.33 14.87 7.28
N LYS A 51 -6.43 14.40 6.39
CA LYS A 51 -5.92 15.24 5.31
C LYS A 51 -7.05 15.64 4.34
N ILE A 52 -7.84 14.67 3.87
CA ILE A 52 -8.96 14.94 2.95
C ILE A 52 -9.91 15.96 3.55
N MET A 53 -10.31 15.78 4.81
CA MET A 53 -11.21 16.72 5.49
C MET A 53 -10.65 18.14 5.52
N ARG A 54 -9.36 18.32 5.78
CA ARG A 54 -8.72 19.65 5.79
C ARG A 54 -8.67 20.27 4.39
N ASP A 55 -8.36 19.48 3.37
CA ASP A 55 -8.37 19.93 1.99
C ASP A 55 -9.78 20.36 1.57
N ASP A 56 -10.81 19.57 1.92
CA ASP A 56 -12.21 19.87 1.63
C ASP A 56 -12.68 21.16 2.32
N MET A 57 -12.31 21.36 3.59
CA MET A 57 -12.60 22.60 4.34
C MET A 57 -11.95 23.81 3.67
N ALA A 58 -10.68 23.72 3.28
CA ALA A 58 -9.99 24.83 2.62
C ALA A 58 -10.57 25.14 1.24
N ALA A 59 -11.00 24.12 0.49
CA ALA A 59 -11.67 24.30 -0.79
C ALA A 59 -13.02 25.01 -0.62
N TYR A 60 -13.79 24.65 0.40
CA TYR A 60 -15.04 25.33 0.74
C TYR A 60 -14.81 26.80 1.12
N ASP A 61 -13.86 27.07 2.02
CA ASP A 61 -13.53 28.44 2.45
C ASP A 61 -13.05 29.32 1.28
N ALA A 62 -12.43 28.74 0.25
CA ALA A 62 -11.92 29.45 -0.92
C ALA A 62 -12.99 29.75 -2.00
N ASP A 63 -14.16 29.11 -1.93
CA ASP A 63 -15.28 29.29 -2.86
C ASP A 63 -16.38 30.22 -2.27
N THR A 64 -15.99 31.10 -1.33
CA THR A 64 -16.86 32.12 -0.70
C THR A 64 -16.34 33.53 -0.97
#